data_AF-A0A061AZN1-F1
#
_entry.id   AF-A0A061AZN1-F1
#
_cell.length_a   1.000
_cell.length_b   1.000
_cell.length_c   1.000
_cell.angle_alpha   90.00
_cell.angle_beta   90.00
_cell.angle_gamma   90.00
#
_symmetry.space_group_name_H-M   'P 1'
#
loop_
_entity.id
_entity.type
_entity.pdbx_description
1 polymer ?
#
loop_
_entity_poly.entity_id
_entity_poly.type
_entity_poly.pdbx_seq_one_letter_code
_entity_poly.pdbx_strand_id
1 'polypeptide(L)'
;MNCHVSHISGRLATLVTGASVSSRYIVRPVISRGQLSRHLSTDAMPLDDQRRPAIEPMYEGPSHSAISVLKRTCLGFGILGLYLSEMVYSSPMLSTELSYVMAGASVIPLPVVHHFTQDYVSRIFRLHDDTKVQDIDSLTNDETLLVEKISFTGRKYYNTKVKVSELRTVNERAGFVNWRASDTALYVKDDIGGIKMDRIWGIAEHNSGIDNGRYFGK
;
A
#
# COMPACT_ATOMS: atom_id res chain seq x y z
N MET A 1 -16.47 -17.72 -86.07
CA MET A 1 -16.33 -16.27 -86.37
C MET A 1 -15.03 -15.80 -85.76
N ASN A 2 -14.13 -15.34 -86.61
CA ASN A 2 -12.79 -14.82 -86.29
C ASN A 2 -12.87 -13.46 -85.58
N CYS A 3 -11.85 -13.15 -84.76
CA CYS A 3 -11.07 -11.90 -84.74
C CYS A 3 -10.11 -11.91 -83.52
N HIS A 4 -8.80 -12.09 -83.74
CA HIS A 4 -7.74 -11.04 -83.76
C HIS A 4 -7.50 -10.36 -82.40
N VAL A 5 -6.45 -10.70 -81.63
CA VAL A 5 -5.01 -10.31 -81.72
C VAL A 5 -4.72 -8.83 -81.41
N SER A 6 -3.99 -8.58 -80.31
CA SER A 6 -2.78 -7.73 -80.17
C SER A 6 -2.44 -7.63 -78.67
N HIS A 7 -1.32 -8.15 -78.13
CA HIS A 7 0.12 -7.80 -78.26
C HIS A 7 0.49 -6.36 -77.88
N ILE A 8 1.26 -6.22 -76.79
CA ILE A 8 2.39 -5.29 -76.45
C ILE A 8 2.74 -5.65 -74.98
N SER A 9 3.79 -6.40 -74.61
CA SER A 9 5.25 -6.28 -74.77
C SER A 9 5.91 -5.10 -74.04
N GLY A 10 6.78 -5.43 -73.08
CA GLY A 10 7.85 -4.57 -72.55
C GLY A 10 7.82 -4.44 -71.02
N ARG A 11 8.51 -5.28 -70.24
CA ARG A 11 9.96 -5.37 -69.93
C ARG A 11 10.34 -4.67 -68.61
N LEU A 12 10.98 -5.47 -67.75
CA LEU A 12 12.10 -5.17 -66.85
C LEU A 12 11.86 -4.42 -65.52
N ALA A 13 12.12 -5.14 -64.42
CA ALA A 13 13.07 -4.84 -63.33
C ALA A 13 12.53 -5.49 -62.03
N THR A 14 13.02 -6.65 -61.59
CA THR A 14 14.25 -6.86 -60.77
C THR A 14 14.29 -5.99 -59.51
N LEU A 15 14.09 -6.61 -58.33
CA LEU A 15 14.73 -6.36 -57.01
C LEU A 15 13.84 -7.03 -55.94
N VAL A 16 14.15 -8.22 -55.41
CA VAL A 16 15.17 -8.53 -54.40
C VAL A 16 14.86 -7.88 -53.03
N THR A 17 14.33 -8.73 -52.14
CA THR A 17 14.55 -8.83 -50.68
C THR A 17 14.36 -7.63 -49.77
N GLY A 18 13.64 -7.85 -48.67
CA GLY A 18 13.82 -7.06 -47.44
C GLY A 18 12.59 -7.03 -46.54
N ALA A 19 12.28 -8.15 -45.87
CA ALA A 19 11.31 -8.15 -44.79
C ALA A 19 11.88 -7.38 -43.58
N SER A 20 11.53 -6.10 -43.47
CA SER A 20 11.79 -5.26 -42.30
C SER A 20 10.54 -5.24 -41.43
N VAL A 21 10.52 -6.07 -40.38
CA VAL A 21 9.51 -6.03 -39.32
C VAL A 21 9.79 -4.81 -38.46
N SER A 22 9.13 -3.69 -38.78
CA SER A 22 9.15 -2.48 -37.95
C SER A 22 8.26 -2.69 -36.71
N SER A 23 8.92 -2.82 -35.57
CA SER A 23 8.31 -2.90 -34.24
C SER A 23 7.47 -1.64 -33.98
N ARG A 24 6.15 -1.79 -34.05
CA ARG A 24 5.18 -0.78 -33.62
C ARG A 24 5.32 -0.59 -32.11
N TYR A 25 5.97 0.50 -31.70
CA TYR A 25 5.82 1.04 -30.36
C TYR A 25 4.34 1.34 -30.12
N ILE A 26 3.70 0.51 -29.30
CA ILE A 26 2.38 0.81 -28.76
C ILE A 26 2.58 1.96 -27.77
N VAL A 27 2.40 3.19 -28.25
CA VAL A 27 2.20 4.36 -27.38
C VAL A 27 0.89 4.12 -26.65
N ARG A 28 0.97 3.59 -25.42
CA ARG A 28 -0.21 3.47 -24.56
C ARG A 28 -0.71 4.88 -24.26
N PRO A 29 -2.02 5.16 -24.37
CA PRO A 29 -2.56 6.48 -24.07
C PRO A 29 -2.22 6.85 -22.63
N VAL A 30 -1.72 8.08 -22.44
CA VAL A 30 -1.55 8.71 -21.14
C VAL A 30 -2.94 8.81 -20.51
N ILE A 31 -3.25 7.88 -19.62
CA ILE A 31 -4.48 7.90 -18.84
C ILE A 31 -4.47 9.19 -18.02
N SER A 32 -5.49 10.00 -18.22
CA SER A 32 -5.68 11.31 -17.58
C SER A 32 -5.47 11.23 -16.06
N ARG A 33 -4.59 12.11 -15.56
CA ARG A 33 -4.14 12.24 -14.16
C ARG A 33 -5.30 12.34 -13.13
N GLY A 34 -6.52 12.61 -13.56
CA GLY A 34 -7.68 12.80 -12.69
C GLY A 34 -8.37 11.52 -12.18
N GLN A 35 -8.15 10.34 -12.78
CA GLN A 35 -8.88 9.13 -12.38
C GLN A 35 -8.11 8.16 -11.47
N LEU A 36 -6.78 8.18 -11.47
CA LEU A 36 -5.96 7.31 -10.62
C LEU A 36 -5.82 7.84 -9.17
N SER A 37 -6.15 9.11 -8.95
CA SER A 37 -6.15 9.75 -7.62
C SER A 37 -7.29 9.28 -6.71
N ARG A 38 -8.35 8.64 -7.25
CA ARG A 38 -9.56 8.30 -6.48
C ARG A 38 -9.42 7.14 -5.48
N HIS A 39 -8.33 6.39 -5.51
CA HIS A 39 -8.11 5.25 -4.59
C HIS A 39 -6.98 5.46 -3.58
N LEU A 40 -6.26 6.58 -3.65
CA LEU A 40 -5.31 6.97 -2.62
C LEU A 40 -6.05 7.91 -1.67
N SER A 41 -6.13 7.50 -0.41
CA SER A 41 -6.78 8.25 0.66
C SER A 41 -6.39 9.74 0.63
N THR A 42 -7.40 10.61 0.55
CA THR A 42 -7.27 12.03 0.18
C THR A 42 -6.57 12.92 1.22
N ASP A 43 -6.09 12.35 2.34
CA ASP A 43 -5.28 13.02 3.37
C ASP A 43 -3.85 12.44 3.45
N ALA A 44 -3.43 11.66 2.45
CA ALA A 44 -2.08 11.16 2.35
C ALA A 44 -1.06 12.31 2.35
N MET A 45 0.09 12.10 3.00
CA MET A 45 1.26 12.97 2.87
C MET A 45 1.42 13.38 1.40
N PRO A 46 1.55 14.68 1.07
CA PRO A 46 1.64 15.12 -0.31
C PRO A 46 2.79 14.35 -0.97
N LEU A 47 2.43 13.55 -1.97
CA LEU A 47 3.42 12.94 -2.83
C LEU A 47 4.03 14.06 -3.65
N ASP A 48 5.35 14.06 -3.76
CA ASP A 48 6.05 14.99 -4.63
C ASP A 48 5.59 14.75 -6.07
N ASP A 49 5.40 15.81 -6.86
CA ASP A 49 4.80 15.75 -8.20
C ASP A 49 5.59 14.85 -9.17
N GLN A 50 6.84 14.55 -8.83
CA GLN A 50 7.77 13.70 -9.59
C GLN A 50 7.74 12.22 -9.19
N ARG A 51 7.03 11.85 -8.11
CA ARG A 51 6.96 10.48 -7.62
C ARG A 51 5.55 9.94 -7.76
N ARG A 52 5.41 8.78 -8.40
CA ARG A 52 4.13 8.08 -8.53
C ARG A 52 4.14 6.76 -7.78
N PRO A 53 3.04 6.40 -7.10
CA PRO A 53 2.89 5.06 -6.57
C PRO A 53 2.63 4.07 -7.71
N ALA A 54 3.03 2.82 -7.50
CA ALA A 54 2.64 1.72 -8.37
C ALA A 54 1.11 1.59 -8.45
N ILE A 55 0.60 1.17 -9.61
CA ILE A 55 -0.84 1.02 -9.86
C ILE A 55 -1.43 -0.07 -8.95
N GLU A 56 -0.65 -1.11 -8.65
CA GLU A 56 -1.05 -2.24 -7.83
C GLU A 56 -0.26 -2.26 -6.52
N PRO A 57 -0.91 -2.50 -5.37
CA PRO A 57 -0.21 -2.69 -4.11
C PRO A 57 0.64 -3.95 -4.14
N MET A 58 1.84 -3.90 -3.57
CA MET A 58 2.70 -5.07 -3.37
C MET A 58 2.21 -5.95 -2.24
N TYR A 59 1.55 -5.34 -1.25
CA TYR A 59 1.01 -5.99 -0.07
C TYR A 59 -0.36 -5.40 0.24
N GLU A 60 -1.30 -6.27 0.56
CA GLU A 60 -2.60 -5.92 1.12
C GLU A 60 -2.82 -6.73 2.41
N GLY A 61 -2.95 -6.02 3.53
CA GLY A 61 -3.09 -6.62 4.85
C GLY A 61 -4.44 -7.34 4.97
N PRO A 62 -4.48 -8.61 5.40
CA PRO A 62 -5.71 -9.41 5.33
C PRO A 62 -6.79 -8.93 6.32
N SER A 63 -6.40 -8.23 7.38
CA SER A 63 -7.29 -7.76 8.45
C SER A 63 -7.47 -6.24 8.45
N HIS A 64 -7.11 -5.54 7.37
CA HIS A 64 -7.25 -4.08 7.30
C HIS A 64 -8.72 -3.64 7.47
N SER A 65 -9.65 -4.35 6.82
CA SER A 65 -11.09 -4.10 6.93
C SER A 65 -11.60 -4.35 8.34
N ALA A 66 -11.25 -5.49 8.95
CA ALA A 66 -11.65 -5.86 10.31
C ALA A 66 -11.16 -4.84 11.34
N ILE A 67 -9.90 -4.38 11.24
CA ILE A 67 -9.33 -3.38 12.15
C ILE A 67 -10.02 -2.02 11.97
N SER A 68 -10.36 -1.64 10.74
CA SER A 68 -11.10 -0.41 10.48
C SER A 68 -12.49 -0.43 11.14
N VAL A 69 -13.19 -1.57 11.09
CA VAL A 69 -14.49 -1.77 11.74
C VAL A 69 -14.31 -1.76 13.26
N LEU A 70 -13.31 -2.47 13.78
CA LEU A 70 -13.02 -2.52 15.22
C LEU A 70 -12.82 -1.12 15.81
N LYS A 71 -11.98 -0.28 15.19
CA LYS A 71 -11.74 1.11 15.64
C LYS A 71 -13.05 1.92 15.66
N ARG A 72 -13.88 1.78 14.64
CA ARG A 72 -15.18 2.48 14.55
C ARG A 72 -16.17 1.98 15.60
N THR A 73 -16.22 0.67 15.83
CA THR A 73 -17.10 0.07 16.85
C THR A 73 -16.67 0.50 18.25
N CYS A 74 -15.37 0.53 18.55
CA CYS A 74 -14.86 1.05 19.82
C CYS A 74 -15.21 2.53 20.02
N LEU A 75 -15.11 3.33 18.96
CA LEU A 75 -15.50 4.74 19.01
C LEU A 75 -17.02 4.90 19.23
N GLY A 76 -17.84 4.10 18.55
CA GLY A 76 -19.28 4.08 18.74
C GLY A 76 -19.67 3.64 20.16
N PHE A 77 -19.01 2.60 20.68
CA PHE A 77 -19.20 2.09 22.03
C PHE A 77 -18.82 3.14 23.10
N GLY A 78 -17.71 3.87 22.88
CA GLY A 78 -17.31 4.96 23.76
C GLY A 78 -18.32 6.10 23.79
N ILE A 79 -18.80 6.55 22.63
CA ILE A 79 -19.82 7.63 22.57
C ILE A 79 -21.14 7.19 23.21
N LEU A 80 -21.62 5.98 22.87
CA LEU A 80 -22.86 5.45 23.42
C LEU A 80 -22.74 5.23 24.94
N GLY A 81 -21.61 4.71 25.40
CA GLY A 81 -21.36 4.48 26.81
C GLY A 81 -21.27 5.76 27.63
N LEU A 82 -20.63 6.81 27.10
CA LEU A 82 -20.64 8.13 27.73
C LEU A 82 -22.05 8.72 27.80
N TYR A 83 -22.86 8.57 26.75
CA TYR A 83 -24.25 8.99 26.76
C TYR A 83 -25.08 8.25 27.83
N LEU A 84 -24.95 6.93 27.91
CA LEU A 84 -25.63 6.13 28.94
C LEU A 84 -25.13 6.47 30.35
N SER A 85 -23.84 6.75 30.50
CA SER A 85 -23.25 7.21 31.76
C SER A 85 -23.88 8.51 32.23
N GLU A 86 -24.08 9.47 31.34
CA GLU A 86 -24.74 10.74 31.64
C GLU A 86 -26.21 10.55 32.05
N MET A 87 -26.92 9.62 31.40
CA MET A 87 -28.28 9.26 31.80
C MET A 87 -28.32 8.64 33.21
N VAL A 88 -27.35 7.80 33.55
CA VAL A 88 -27.21 7.22 34.89
C VAL A 88 -26.89 8.30 35.92
N TYR A 89 -26.01 9.26 35.59
CA TYR A 89 -25.65 10.37 36.47
C TYR A 89 -26.84 11.27 36.77
N SER A 90 -27.68 11.53 35.76
CA SER A 90 -28.88 12.36 35.88
C SER A 90 -30.05 11.66 36.56
N SER A 91 -29.96 10.33 36.76
CA SER A 91 -31.04 9.54 37.34
C SER A 91 -31.00 9.60 38.87
N PRO A 92 -32.09 10.00 39.55
CA PRO A 92 -32.15 9.99 41.00
C PRO A 92 -32.21 8.58 41.60
N MET A 93 -32.44 7.55 40.77
CA MET A 93 -32.56 6.16 41.22
C MET A 93 -31.24 5.39 41.21
N LEU A 94 -30.19 5.92 40.57
CA LEU A 94 -28.92 5.22 40.39
C LEU A 94 -27.80 5.97 41.11
N SER A 95 -26.77 5.23 41.55
CA SER A 95 -25.64 5.84 42.23
C SER A 95 -24.72 6.55 41.25
N THR A 96 -24.19 7.70 41.67
CA THR A 96 -23.20 8.48 40.92
C THR A 96 -21.95 7.66 40.60
N GLU A 97 -21.54 6.78 41.52
CA GLU A 97 -20.39 5.88 41.33
C GLU A 97 -20.57 4.94 40.13
N LEU A 98 -21.79 4.44 39.90
CA LEU A 98 -22.09 3.58 38.76
C LEU A 98 -21.87 4.31 37.43
N SER A 99 -22.17 5.62 37.39
CA SER A 99 -21.89 6.45 36.21
C SER A 99 -20.40 6.48 35.91
N TYR A 100 -19.55 6.79 36.88
CA TYR A 100 -18.09 6.83 36.64
C TYR A 100 -17.52 5.49 36.17
N VAL A 101 -18.00 4.37 36.73
CA VAL A 101 -17.62 3.04 36.27
C VAL A 101 -18.05 2.80 34.82
N MET A 102 -19.26 3.22 34.44
CA MET A 102 -19.79 3.07 33.08
C MET A 102 -19.03 3.94 32.07
N ALA A 103 -18.73 5.21 32.41
CA ALA A 103 -17.87 6.07 31.61
C ALA A 103 -16.47 5.45 31.42
N GLY A 104 -15.84 5.00 32.50
CA GLY A 104 -14.53 4.35 32.44
C GLY A 104 -14.53 3.11 31.54
N ALA A 105 -15.46 2.17 31.79
CA ALA A 105 -15.55 0.93 31.04
C ALA A 105 -15.84 1.14 29.54
N SER A 106 -16.53 2.22 29.17
CA SER A 106 -16.83 2.54 27.78
C SER A 106 -15.68 3.22 27.04
N VAL A 107 -14.87 4.04 27.73
CA VAL A 107 -13.77 4.78 27.10
C VAL A 107 -12.47 3.97 27.06
N ILE A 108 -12.19 3.11 28.05
CA ILE A 108 -10.94 2.32 28.13
C ILE A 108 -10.62 1.50 26.86
N PRO A 109 -11.58 0.86 26.17
CA PRO A 109 -11.29 0.10 24.96
C PRO A 109 -10.66 0.93 23.83
N LEU A 110 -10.93 2.23 23.73
CA LEU A 110 -10.41 3.11 22.67
C LEU A 110 -8.87 3.19 22.66
N PRO A 111 -8.20 3.64 23.74
CA PRO A 111 -6.74 3.71 23.78
C PRO A 111 -6.09 2.33 23.70
N VAL A 112 -6.71 1.30 24.28
CA VAL A 112 -6.19 -0.08 24.23
C VAL A 112 -6.16 -0.59 22.79
N VAL A 113 -7.29 -0.52 22.08
CA VAL A 113 -7.36 -0.95 20.68
C VAL A 113 -6.44 -0.10 19.81
N HIS A 114 -6.39 1.22 20.03
CA HIS A 114 -5.49 2.08 19.27
C HIS A 114 -4.03 1.69 19.46
N HIS A 115 -3.59 1.43 20.70
CA HIS A 115 -2.22 1.04 21.00
C HIS A 115 -1.77 -0.22 20.24
N PHE A 116 -2.63 -1.22 20.10
CA PHE A 116 -2.30 -2.44 19.36
C PHE A 116 -2.45 -2.30 17.83
N THR A 117 -3.30 -1.38 17.35
CA THR A 117 -3.65 -1.28 15.92
C THR A 117 -3.09 -0.06 15.21
N GLN A 118 -2.31 0.78 15.90
CA GLN A 118 -1.71 1.99 15.32
C GLN A 118 -0.65 1.69 14.25
N ASP A 119 0.11 0.61 14.43
CA ASP A 119 1.22 0.24 13.54
C ASP A 119 0.80 -0.73 12.43
N TYR A 120 -0.47 -1.14 12.41
CA TYR A 120 -0.99 -2.05 11.39
C TYR A 120 -0.94 -1.44 10.00
N VAL A 121 -0.26 -2.14 9.08
CA VAL A 121 -0.15 -1.75 7.68
C VAL A 121 -1.32 -2.30 6.87
N SER A 122 -2.05 -1.40 6.22
CA SER A 122 -3.14 -1.72 5.31
C SER A 122 -2.61 -2.15 3.95
N ARG A 123 -1.80 -1.31 3.32
CA ARG A 123 -1.28 -1.53 1.96
C ARG A 123 0.15 -1.02 1.85
N ILE A 124 0.93 -1.62 0.97
CA ILE A 124 2.28 -1.14 0.63
C ILE A 124 2.35 -0.98 -0.88
N PHE A 125 2.78 0.20 -1.33
CA PHE A 125 3.03 0.48 -2.74
C PHE A 125 4.51 0.75 -2.95
N ARG A 126 5.04 0.34 -4.11
CA ARG A 126 6.34 0.81 -4.56
C ARG A 126 6.21 2.24 -5.07
N LEU A 127 7.13 3.12 -4.68
CA LEU A 127 7.25 4.45 -5.27
C LEU A 127 8.21 4.41 -6.45
N HIS A 128 7.79 4.99 -7.57
CA HIS A 128 8.62 5.21 -8.74
C HIS A 128 8.94 6.69 -8.88
N ASP A 129 10.19 6.99 -9.16
CA ASP A 129 10.64 8.31 -9.56
C ASP A 129 10.51 8.43 -11.08
N ASP A 130 9.73 9.39 -11.56
CA ASP A 130 9.52 9.60 -13.00
C ASP A 130 10.67 10.40 -13.64
N THR A 131 11.58 10.97 -12.85
CA THR A 131 12.74 11.70 -13.38
C THR A 131 13.90 10.79 -13.76
N LYS A 132 13.97 9.59 -13.20
CA LYS A 132 15.03 8.62 -13.46
C LYS A 132 14.60 7.62 -14.53
N VAL A 133 15.54 7.25 -15.40
CA VAL A 133 15.35 6.11 -16.31
C VAL A 133 15.19 4.85 -15.45
N GLN A 134 14.15 4.06 -15.74
CA GLN A 134 13.83 2.84 -14.99
C GLN A 134 14.78 1.71 -15.38
N ASP A 135 16.01 1.80 -14.88
CA ASP A 135 16.99 0.72 -14.98
C ASP A 135 16.89 -0.23 -13.76
N ILE A 136 17.30 -1.49 -13.93
CA ILE A 136 17.20 -2.54 -12.91
C ILE A 136 18.00 -2.15 -11.66
N ASP A 137 19.17 -1.53 -11.85
CA ASP A 137 20.05 -1.12 -10.76
C ASP A 137 19.47 0.06 -9.95
N SER A 138 18.80 0.99 -10.63
CA SER A 138 18.12 2.13 -10.00
C SER A 138 16.92 1.66 -9.16
N LEU A 139 16.18 0.68 -9.67
CA LEU A 139 15.03 0.08 -8.98
C LEU A 139 15.41 -0.75 -7.75
N THR A 140 16.66 -1.21 -7.67
CA THR A 140 17.13 -2.09 -6.59
C THR A 140 17.80 -1.32 -5.46
N ASN A 141 18.56 -0.26 -5.76
CA ASN A 141 19.40 0.45 -4.77
C ASN A 141 18.70 1.58 -4.00
N ASP A 142 17.76 2.31 -4.61
CA ASP A 142 17.08 3.47 -4.00
C ASP A 142 15.56 3.23 -3.88
N GLU A 143 15.19 2.02 -3.49
CA GLU A 143 13.80 1.63 -3.41
C GLU A 143 13.11 2.26 -2.20
N THR A 144 12.06 3.05 -2.48
CA THR A 144 11.19 3.64 -1.47
C THR A 144 9.81 3.01 -1.55
N LEU A 145 9.27 2.67 -0.39
CA LEU A 145 7.92 2.15 -0.21
C LEU A 145 7.01 3.25 0.33
N LEU A 146 5.77 3.27 -0.16
CA LEU A 146 4.67 4.02 0.41
C LEU A 146 3.83 3.06 1.23
N VAL A 147 3.85 3.24 2.54
CA VAL A 147 3.14 2.39 3.49
C VAL A 147 1.87 3.11 3.93
N GLU A 148 0.73 2.48 3.70
CA GLU A 148 -0.59 2.99 4.06
C GLU A 148 -1.02 2.40 5.41
N LYS A 149 -1.32 3.28 6.37
CA LYS A 149 -1.78 2.93 7.72
C LYS A 149 -3.21 3.40 7.96
N ILE A 150 -3.90 2.70 8.84
CA ILE A 150 -5.29 3.04 9.23
C ILE A 150 -5.27 4.18 10.24
N SER A 151 -6.05 5.23 10.01
CA SER A 151 -6.19 6.36 10.94
C SER A 151 -6.68 5.93 12.34
N PHE A 152 -6.58 6.83 13.31
CA PHE A 152 -7.16 6.64 14.65
C PHE A 152 -8.66 6.30 14.59
N THR A 153 -9.41 7.00 13.74
CA THR A 153 -10.87 6.80 13.59
C THR A 153 -11.25 5.60 12.74
N GLY A 154 -10.30 4.97 12.05
CA GLY A 154 -10.57 3.87 11.11
C GLY A 154 -11.34 4.28 9.85
N ARG A 155 -11.57 5.58 9.60
CA ARG A 155 -12.31 6.07 8.41
C ARG A 155 -11.40 6.42 7.23
N LYS A 156 -10.19 6.86 7.52
CA LYS A 156 -9.21 7.30 6.53
C LYS A 156 -7.94 6.47 6.67
N TYR A 157 -7.12 6.54 5.65
CA TYR A 157 -5.77 6.02 5.70
C TYR A 157 -4.79 7.18 5.59
N TYR A 158 -3.57 6.99 6.09
CA TYR A 158 -2.48 7.94 5.96
C TYR A 158 -1.24 7.21 5.47
N ASN A 159 -0.44 7.92 4.67
CA ASN A 159 0.69 7.33 3.98
C ASN A 159 2.01 7.77 4.61
N THR A 160 2.93 6.83 4.78
CA THR A 160 4.29 7.05 5.27
C THR A 160 5.29 6.55 4.24
N LYS A 161 6.32 7.35 3.93
CA LYS A 161 7.40 6.95 3.03
C LYS A 161 8.46 6.22 3.84
N VAL A 162 8.87 5.04 3.38
CA VAL A 162 9.85 4.18 4.06
C VAL A 162 10.87 3.70 3.05
N LYS A 163 12.16 3.87 3.32
CA LYS A 163 13.22 3.32 2.47
C LYS A 163 13.47 1.86 2.83
N VAL A 164 13.65 1.01 1.82
CA VAL A 164 13.88 -0.43 2.03
C VAL A 164 15.20 -0.69 2.76
N SER A 165 16.23 0.12 2.49
CA SER A 165 17.54 0.01 3.14
C SER A 165 17.53 0.27 4.64
N GLU A 166 16.51 0.98 5.15
CA GLU A 166 16.39 1.32 6.58
C GLU A 166 15.49 0.34 7.34
N LEU A 167 14.85 -0.61 6.65
CA LEU A 167 13.97 -1.59 7.28
C LEU A 167 14.76 -2.58 8.12
N ARG A 168 14.28 -2.82 9.33
CA ARG A 168 14.76 -3.86 10.25
C ARG A 168 13.59 -4.66 10.78
N THR A 169 13.77 -5.95 10.89
CA THR A 169 12.88 -6.87 11.58
C THR A 169 13.10 -6.76 13.09
N VAL A 170 12.03 -6.54 13.83
CA VAL A 170 12.03 -6.41 15.29
C VAL A 170 10.89 -7.25 15.86
N ASN A 171 10.89 -7.55 17.15
CA ASN A 171 9.74 -8.18 17.80
C ASN A 171 9.36 -7.35 19.03
N GLU A 172 8.52 -6.35 18.81
CA GLU A 172 8.07 -5.42 19.85
C GLU A 172 6.57 -5.53 20.06
N ARG A 173 6.10 -5.08 21.24
CA ARG A 173 4.68 -5.05 21.62
C ARG A 173 3.99 -6.42 21.41
N ALA A 174 4.59 -7.48 21.92
CA ALA A 174 4.09 -8.86 21.80
C ALA A 174 3.85 -9.30 20.34
N GLY A 175 4.70 -8.85 19.41
CA GLY A 175 4.61 -9.20 17.99
C GLY A 175 3.69 -8.29 17.17
N PHE A 176 3.05 -7.28 17.79
CA PHE A 176 2.25 -6.27 17.08
C PHE A 176 3.10 -5.19 16.39
N VAL A 177 4.42 -5.30 16.46
CA VAL A 177 5.38 -4.53 15.66
C VAL A 177 6.45 -5.50 15.20
N ASN A 178 6.60 -5.65 13.89
CA ASN A 178 7.58 -6.56 13.31
C ASN A 178 8.60 -5.90 12.40
N TRP A 179 8.27 -4.73 11.83
CA TRP A 179 9.19 -3.93 11.04
C TRP A 179 9.40 -2.57 11.70
N ARG A 180 10.63 -2.07 11.63
CA ARG A 180 10.99 -0.72 12.06
C ARG A 180 11.86 -0.08 11.00
N ALA A 181 11.50 1.14 10.61
CA ALA A 181 12.32 1.98 9.73
C ALA A 181 12.53 3.33 10.39
N SER A 182 13.78 3.65 10.72
CA SER A 182 14.17 4.88 11.44
C SER A 182 13.24 5.13 12.65
N ASP A 183 12.23 6.01 12.52
CA ASP A 183 11.28 6.36 13.59
C ASP A 183 9.88 5.72 13.46
N THR A 184 9.63 4.93 12.42
CA THR A 184 8.31 4.34 12.14
C THR A 184 8.28 2.85 12.49
N ALA A 185 7.40 2.48 13.41
CA ALA A 185 7.04 1.09 13.70
C ALA A 185 5.94 0.61 12.74
N LEU A 186 6.02 -0.64 12.29
CA LEU A 186 5.12 -1.24 11.31
C LEU A 186 4.78 -2.68 11.72
N TYR A 187 3.55 -3.09 11.43
CA TYR A 187 3.11 -4.46 11.47
C TYR A 187 2.65 -4.91 10.08
N VAL A 188 3.41 -5.84 9.51
CA VAL A 188 3.18 -6.42 8.17
C VAL A 188 3.06 -7.92 8.33
N LYS A 189 1.96 -8.55 7.97
CA LYS A 189 1.87 -10.00 8.13
C LYS A 189 2.82 -10.70 7.15
N ASP A 190 3.57 -11.69 7.64
CA ASP A 190 4.43 -12.53 6.79
C ASP A 190 3.60 -13.39 5.82
N ASP A 191 4.25 -13.87 4.76
CA ASP A 191 3.71 -14.70 3.68
C ASP A 191 2.57 -14.07 2.86
N ILE A 192 2.53 -12.73 2.78
CA ILE A 192 1.54 -11.99 1.99
C ILE A 192 2.24 -11.04 1.00
N GLY A 193 1.77 -11.03 -0.24
CA GLY A 193 2.31 -10.21 -1.34
C GLY A 193 3.31 -10.93 -2.24
N GLY A 194 3.57 -12.22 -1.98
CA GLY A 194 4.39 -13.11 -2.80
C GLY A 194 5.84 -12.67 -2.94
N ILE A 195 6.49 -13.11 -4.03
CA ILE A 195 7.95 -12.99 -4.24
C ILE A 195 8.49 -11.56 -4.05
N LYS A 196 7.72 -10.55 -4.47
CA LYS A 196 8.16 -9.15 -4.35
C LYS A 196 8.27 -8.72 -2.88
N MET A 197 7.34 -9.17 -2.04
CA MET A 197 7.36 -8.92 -0.60
C MET A 197 8.34 -9.83 0.12
N ASP A 198 8.51 -11.08 -0.31
CA ASP A 198 9.50 -12.00 0.26
C ASP A 198 10.92 -11.44 0.15
N ARG A 199 11.24 -10.78 -0.97
CA ARG A 199 12.53 -10.07 -1.11
C ARG A 199 12.67 -8.92 -0.11
N ILE A 200 11.62 -8.14 0.13
CA ILE A 200 11.66 -7.03 1.10
C ILE A 200 11.84 -7.59 2.52
N TRP A 201 11.14 -8.68 2.84
CA TRP A 201 11.35 -9.44 4.07
C TRP A 201 12.79 -9.89 4.23
N GLY A 202 13.37 -10.51 3.20
CA GLY A 202 14.77 -10.93 3.22
C GLY A 202 15.74 -9.77 3.45
N ILE A 203 15.49 -8.59 2.87
CA ILE A 203 16.31 -7.38 3.12
C ILE A 203 16.16 -6.90 4.57
N ALA A 204 14.93 -6.84 5.09
CA ALA A 204 14.66 -6.41 6.47
C ALA A 204 15.29 -7.37 7.51
N GLU A 205 15.23 -8.67 7.25
CA GLU A 205 15.87 -9.71 8.07
C GLU A 205 17.39 -9.59 8.03
N HIS A 206 17.98 -9.47 6.84
CA HIS A 206 19.42 -9.30 6.66
C HIS A 206 19.96 -8.06 7.38
N ASN A 207 19.27 -6.93 7.25
CA ASN A 207 19.60 -5.68 7.97
C ASN A 207 19.54 -5.83 9.50
N SER A 208 18.90 -6.88 10.01
CA SER A 208 18.73 -7.18 11.43
C SER A 208 19.64 -8.31 11.91
N GLY A 209 20.49 -8.85 11.04
CA GLY A 209 21.36 -9.98 11.34
C GLY A 209 20.64 -11.33 11.45
N ILE A 210 19.40 -11.42 10.94
CA ILE A 210 18.63 -12.67 10.88
C ILE A 210 18.78 -13.22 9.46
N ASP A 211 19.20 -14.48 9.33
CA ASP A 211 19.29 -15.15 8.03
C ASP A 211 18.32 -16.34 7.97
N ASN A 212 17.21 -16.12 7.26
CA ASN A 212 16.20 -17.14 6.98
C ASN A 212 16.32 -17.71 5.55
N GLY A 213 17.40 -17.42 4.82
CA GLY A 213 17.61 -17.89 3.44
C GLY A 213 16.67 -17.27 2.39
N ARG A 214 15.89 -16.25 2.77
CA ARG A 214 15.01 -15.47 1.87
C ARG A 214 15.73 -14.32 1.16
N TYR A 215 16.95 -14.02 1.58
CA TYR A 215 17.76 -12.94 1.01
C TYR A 215 18.45 -13.42 -0.28
N PHE A 216 18.10 -12.79 -1.41
CA PHE A 216 18.68 -13.08 -2.73
C PHE A 216 19.80 -12.11 -3.13
N GLY A 217 20.32 -11.31 -2.20
CA GLY A 217 21.42 -10.40 -2.48
C GLY A 217 22.76 -11.14 -2.50
N LYS A 218 23.59 -10.78 -3.47
CA LYS A 218 25.04 -11.01 -3.44
C LYS A 218 25.72 -9.86 -2.72
#